data_AF-F8IGQ8-F1
#
_entry.id   AF-F8IGQ8-F1
#
_cell.length_a   1.000
_cell.length_b   1.000
_cell.length_c   1.000
_cell.angle_alpha   90.00
_cell.angle_beta   90.00
_cell.angle_gamma   90.00
#
_symmetry.space_group_name_H-M   'P 1'
#
loop_
_entity.id
_entity.type
_entity.pdbx_description
1 polymer ?
#
loop_
_entity_poly.entity_id
_entity_poly.type
_entity_poly.pdbx_seq_one_letter_code
_entity_poly.pdbx_strand_id
1 'polypeptide(L)'
;MWDWASVKRCWLGADGAEWAKKGVGMLPGARYRLDPFHLRQAMVAALGRETQAYRKVWDAVRTEEWSRVEKVLTKMEKQKRRGEEAAYLEAEIIHGEELARHCGR
;
A
#
# COMPACT_ATOMS: atom_id res chain seq x y z
N MET A 1 5.52 -22.23 22.86
CA MET A 1 6.36 -21.57 21.83
C MET A 1 5.46 -21.32 20.63
N TRP A 2 5.57 -20.16 19.99
CA TRP A 2 4.75 -19.83 18.82
C TRP A 2 5.28 -20.55 17.56
N ASP A 3 4.39 -21.16 16.77
CA ASP A 3 4.74 -21.82 15.51
C ASP A 3 4.73 -20.83 14.35
N TRP A 4 5.89 -20.24 14.08
CA TRP A 4 6.07 -19.31 12.97
C TRP A 4 6.02 -19.98 11.60
N ALA A 5 6.27 -21.29 11.49
CA ALA A 5 6.19 -22.01 10.22
C ALA A 5 4.75 -22.12 9.70
N SER A 6 3.76 -22.08 10.61
CA SER A 6 2.34 -22.05 10.25
C SER A 6 1.85 -20.72 9.67
N VAL A 7 2.63 -19.64 9.81
CA VAL A 7 2.22 -18.29 9.36
C VAL A 7 2.24 -18.22 7.84
N LYS A 8 1.05 -18.23 7.22
CA LYS A 8 0.91 -18.18 5.76
C LYS A 8 1.23 -16.81 5.16
N ARG A 9 1.03 -15.73 5.93
CA ARG A 9 1.21 -14.35 5.47
C ARG A 9 1.45 -13.45 6.68
N CYS A 10 2.50 -12.63 6.61
CA CYS A 10 2.80 -11.62 7.62
C CYS A 10 2.75 -10.24 6.97
N TRP A 11 2.01 -9.31 7.57
CA TRP A 11 1.98 -7.91 7.14
C TRP A 11 2.55 -7.04 8.25
N LEU A 12 3.54 -6.23 7.91
CA LEU A 12 4.05 -5.17 8.78
C LEU A 12 3.35 -3.86 8.41
N GLY A 13 2.42 -3.43 9.26
CA GLY A 13 1.73 -2.14 9.12
C GLY A 13 2.48 -1.04 9.88
N ALA A 14 2.79 0.08 9.22
CA ALA A 14 3.30 1.28 9.90
C ALA A 14 2.91 2.57 9.18
N ASP A 15 3.41 3.70 9.65
CA ASP A 15 3.12 5.06 9.18
C ASP A 15 3.84 5.48 7.88
N GLY A 16 4.84 4.72 7.45
CA GLY A 16 5.68 5.04 6.30
C GLY A 16 7.11 5.42 6.69
N ALA A 17 7.41 5.54 7.99
CA ALA A 17 8.74 5.88 8.45
C ALA A 17 9.77 4.81 8.02
N GLU A 18 10.89 5.27 7.48
CA GLU A 18 11.95 4.39 6.95
C GLU A 18 12.49 3.40 8.00
N TRP A 19 12.54 3.79 9.26
CA TRP A 19 12.95 2.89 10.34
C TRP A 19 11.95 1.74 10.55
N ALA A 20 10.65 2.00 10.37
CA ALA A 20 9.61 0.99 10.54
C ALA A 20 9.63 0.00 9.36
N LYS A 21 9.91 0.45 8.14
CA LYS A 21 10.07 -0.41 6.95
C LYS A 21 11.18 -1.46 7.12
N LYS A 22 12.25 -1.14 7.87
CA LYS A 22 13.33 -2.10 8.19
C LYS A 22 12.86 -3.33 8.97
N GLY A 23 11.73 -3.25 9.67
CA GLY A 23 11.15 -4.36 10.40
C GLY A 23 10.77 -5.56 9.52
N VAL A 24 10.58 -5.36 8.21
CA VAL A 24 10.31 -6.46 7.27
C VAL A 24 11.43 -7.50 7.28
N GLY A 25 12.70 -7.07 7.38
CA GLY A 25 13.84 -7.99 7.43
C GLY A 25 13.92 -8.80 8.72
N MET A 26 13.12 -8.47 9.74
CA MET A 26 13.14 -9.12 11.05
C MET A 26 12.07 -10.22 11.17
N LEU A 27 11.08 -10.24 10.27
CA LEU A 27 9.94 -11.15 10.31
C LEU A 27 9.89 -12.00 9.03
N PRO A 28 9.97 -13.35 9.14
CA PRO A 28 9.94 -14.23 7.97
C PRO A 28 8.70 -14.01 7.11
N GLY A 29 8.92 -13.74 5.81
CA GLY A 29 7.83 -13.55 4.85
C GLY A 29 6.97 -12.32 5.08
N ALA A 30 7.42 -11.36 5.90
CA ALA A 30 6.71 -10.11 6.11
C ALA A 30 6.67 -9.25 4.85
N ARG A 31 5.56 -8.55 4.68
CA ARG A 31 5.36 -7.56 3.63
C ARG A 31 4.97 -6.25 4.27
N TYR A 32 5.63 -5.17 3.87
CA TYR A 32 5.29 -3.84 4.34
C TYR A 32 3.97 -3.37 3.74
N ARG A 33 3.17 -2.64 4.52
CA ARG A 33 2.07 -1.81 4.05
C ARG A 33 1.87 -0.62 4.98
N LEU A 34 1.27 0.45 4.48
CA LEU A 34 0.69 1.46 5.38
C LEU A 34 -0.34 0.80 6.28
N ASP A 35 -0.33 1.15 7.56
CA ASP A 35 -1.42 0.73 8.44
C ASP A 35 -2.75 1.35 8.00
N PRO A 36 -3.91 0.81 8.43
CA PRO A 36 -5.20 1.27 7.94
C PRO A 36 -5.49 2.76 8.18
N PHE A 37 -4.90 3.38 9.21
CA PHE A 37 -5.08 4.81 9.46
C PHE A 37 -4.30 5.63 8.44
N HIS A 38 -3.01 5.35 8.27
CA HIS A 38 -2.15 6.07 7.34
C HIS A 38 -2.56 5.83 5.89
N LEU A 39 -2.98 4.61 5.55
CA LEU A 39 -3.55 4.30 4.24
C LEU A 39 -4.79 5.16 3.95
N ARG A 40 -5.72 5.28 4.91
CA ARG A 40 -6.91 6.13 4.74
C ARG A 40 -6.56 7.60 4.60
N GLN A 41 -5.63 8.12 5.42
CA GLN A 41 -5.17 9.51 5.32
C GLN A 41 -4.61 9.80 3.95
N ALA A 42 -3.67 8.97 3.50
CA ALA A 42 -3.02 9.14 2.22
C ALA A 42 -4.03 9.03 1.06
N MET A 43 -5.01 8.12 1.15
CA MET A 43 -6.08 8.01 0.14
C MET A 43 -7.01 9.22 0.12
N VAL A 44 -7.36 9.77 1.27
CA VAL A 44 -8.18 11.00 1.36
C VAL A 44 -7.44 12.19 0.78
N ALA A 45 -6.16 12.33 1.09
CA ALA A 45 -5.23 13.31 0.54
C ALA A 45 -5.17 13.22 -1.00
N ALA A 46 -4.89 12.03 -1.52
CA ALA A 46 -4.68 11.78 -2.95
C ALA A 46 -5.96 11.85 -3.79
N LEU A 47 -7.10 11.40 -3.26
CA LEU A 47 -8.31 11.12 -4.04
C LEU A 47 -9.53 11.94 -3.60
N GLY A 48 -9.42 12.65 -2.48
CA GLY A 48 -10.56 13.24 -1.78
C GLY A 48 -11.40 12.19 -1.07
N ARG A 49 -11.99 12.57 0.07
CA ARG A 49 -12.84 11.69 0.87
C ARG A 49 -14.10 11.30 0.11
N GLU A 50 -14.43 10.00 0.13
CA GLU A 50 -15.68 9.43 -0.43
C GLU A 50 -15.92 9.70 -1.93
N THR A 51 -14.90 10.09 -2.68
CA THR A 51 -15.03 10.25 -4.13
C THR A 51 -15.17 8.89 -4.83
N GLN A 52 -15.66 8.89 -6.07
CA GLN A 52 -15.70 7.66 -6.87
C GLN A 52 -14.30 7.05 -7.06
N ALA A 53 -13.26 7.87 -7.18
CA ALA A 53 -11.88 7.41 -7.28
C ALA A 53 -11.42 6.75 -5.97
N TYR A 54 -11.70 7.38 -4.82
CA TYR A 54 -11.43 6.81 -3.50
C TYR A 54 -12.05 5.41 -3.36
N ARG A 55 -13.35 5.25 -3.65
CA ARG A 55 -14.04 3.95 -3.53
C ARG A 55 -13.45 2.89 -4.47
N LYS A 56 -13.14 3.28 -5.71
CA LYS A 56 -12.52 2.37 -6.69
C LYS A 56 -11.13 1.89 -6.25
N VAL A 57 -10.32 2.77 -5.68
CA VAL A 57 -9.01 2.40 -5.12
C VAL A 57 -9.17 1.57 -3.85
N TRP A 58 -10.10 1.94 -2.95
CA TRP A 58 -10.35 1.21 -1.71
C TRP A 58 -10.76 -0.24 -1.98
N ASP A 59 -11.68 -0.45 -2.92
CA ASP A 59 -12.09 -1.79 -3.33
C ASP A 59 -10.92 -2.57 -3.94
N ALA A 60 -10.15 -1.95 -4.83
CA ALA A 60 -9.02 -2.59 -5.48
C ALA A 60 -7.89 -2.97 -4.50
N VAL A 61 -7.60 -2.11 -3.51
CA VAL A 61 -6.65 -2.42 -2.43
C VAL A 61 -7.16 -3.61 -1.60
N ARG A 62 -8.46 -3.64 -1.29
CA ARG A 62 -9.08 -4.73 -0.52
C ARG A 62 -9.07 -6.07 -1.26
N THR A 63 -9.13 -6.05 -2.60
CA THR A 63 -9.10 -7.26 -3.44
C THR A 63 -7.72 -7.56 -4.02
N GLU A 64 -6.67 -6.83 -3.63
CA GLU A 64 -5.31 -6.98 -4.17
C GLU A 64 -5.25 -6.83 -5.71
N GLU A 65 -6.17 -6.05 -6.30
CA GLU A 65 -6.22 -5.72 -7.74
C GLU A 65 -5.29 -4.54 -8.07
N TRP A 66 -3.98 -4.72 -7.94
CA TRP A 66 -3.01 -3.63 -8.09
C TRP A 66 -3.00 -2.96 -9.45
N SER A 67 -3.25 -3.73 -10.52
CA SER A 67 -3.39 -3.17 -11.88
C SER A 67 -4.58 -2.20 -11.99
N ARG A 68 -5.61 -2.39 -11.16
CA ARG A 68 -6.75 -1.48 -11.07
C ARG A 68 -6.43 -0.26 -10.22
N VAL A 69 -5.66 -0.42 -9.14
CA VAL A 69 -5.12 0.70 -8.35
C VAL A 69 -4.33 1.64 -9.27
N GLU A 70 -3.31 1.11 -9.96
CA GLU A 70 -2.45 1.85 -10.89
C GLU A 70 -3.27 2.59 -11.95
N LYS A 71 -4.19 1.89 -12.65
CA LYS A 71 -5.05 2.50 -13.67
C LYS A 71 -5.85 3.69 -13.15
N VAL A 72 -6.39 3.62 -11.92
CA VAL A 72 -7.16 4.71 -11.34
C VAL A 72 -6.25 5.89 -10.97
N LEU A 73 -5.09 5.63 -10.38
CA LEU A 73 -4.12 6.65 -10.00
C LEU A 73 -3.57 7.40 -11.23
N THR A 74 -3.10 6.67 -12.26
CA THR A 74 -2.60 7.25 -13.52
C THR A 74 -3.67 8.11 -14.22
N LYS A 75 -4.93 7.68 -14.17
CA LYS A 75 -6.04 8.46 -14.75
C LYS A 75 -6.23 9.79 -14.02
N MET A 76 -6.11 9.80 -12.69
CA MET A 76 -6.26 11.02 -11.88
C MET A 76 -5.10 12.00 -12.09
N GLU A 77 -3.88 11.47 -12.25
CA GLU A 77 -2.70 12.26 -12.59
C GLU A 77 -2.85 12.99 -13.93
N LYS A 78 -3.26 12.27 -14.97
CA LYS A 78 -3.52 12.85 -16.30
C LYS A 78 -4.59 13.94 -16.29
N GLN A 79 -5.51 13.91 -15.33
CA GLN A 79 -6.55 14.93 -15.18
C GLN A 79 -6.07 16.17 -14.40
N LYS A 80 -4.80 16.25 -13.98
CA LYS A 80 -4.26 17.27 -13.06
C LYS A 80 -5.07 17.44 -11.78
N ARG A 81 -5.74 16.36 -11.35
CA ARG A 81 -6.50 16.32 -10.09
C ARG A 81 -5.65 15.78 -8.94
N ARG A 82 -4.33 15.88 -9.06
CA ARG A 82 -3.34 15.16 -8.24
C ARG A 82 -2.31 16.16 -7.69
N GLY A 83 -2.07 16.10 -6.37
CA GLY A 83 -0.94 16.74 -5.69
C GLY A 83 0.16 15.73 -5.33
N GLU A 84 1.24 16.19 -4.70
CA GLU A 84 2.43 15.38 -4.32
C GLU A 84 2.09 14.13 -3.49
N GLU A 85 1.05 14.19 -2.65
CA GLU A 85 0.62 13.09 -1.76
C GLU A 85 0.15 11.83 -2.49
N ALA A 86 -0.29 11.94 -3.74
CA ALA A 86 -0.68 10.77 -4.53
C ALA A 86 0.52 10.00 -5.10
N ALA A 87 1.68 10.66 -5.29
CA ALA A 87 2.94 9.98 -5.62
C ALA A 87 3.48 9.19 -4.44
N TYR A 88 3.29 9.71 -3.24
CA TYR A 88 3.53 8.95 -2.02
C TYR A 88 2.60 7.73 -1.90
N LEU A 89 1.31 7.89 -2.21
CA LEU A 89 0.35 6.77 -2.21
C LEU A 89 0.75 5.66 -3.17
N GLU A 90 1.16 6.02 -4.38
CA GLU A 90 1.61 5.09 -5.40
C GLU A 90 2.88 4.36 -4.95
N ALA A 91 3.86 5.08 -4.40
CA ALA A 91 5.08 4.49 -3.89
C ALA A 91 4.82 3.53 -2.71
N GLU A 92 3.98 3.93 -1.75
CA GLU A 92 3.70 3.13 -0.55
C GLU A 92 2.75 1.94 -0.80
N ILE A 93 1.82 2.07 -1.74
CA ILE A 93 0.88 0.99 -2.10
C ILE A 93 1.48 0.03 -3.12
N ILE A 94 2.24 0.52 -4.11
CA ILE A 94 2.75 -0.30 -5.22
C ILE A 94 4.17 -0.84 -4.92
N HIS A 95 5.10 -0.06 -4.35
CA HIS A 95 6.45 -0.60 -4.04
C HIS A 95 6.47 -1.53 -2.81
N GLY A 96 5.45 -1.48 -1.95
CA GLY A 96 5.26 -2.49 -0.89
C GLY A 96 5.10 -3.92 -1.44
N GLU A 97 4.59 -4.07 -2.67
CA GLU A 97 4.53 -5.35 -3.38
C GLU A 97 5.82 -5.73 -4.10
N GLU A 98 6.55 -4.76 -4.65
CA GLU A 98 7.76 -5.03 -5.43
C GLU A 98 8.87 -5.61 -4.55
N LEU A 99 8.98 -5.14 -3.30
CA LEU A 99 9.80 -5.75 -2.25
C LEU A 99 9.34 -7.17 -1.88
N ALA A 100 8.03 -7.45 -1.94
CA ALA A 100 7.48 -8.77 -1.66
C ALA A 100 7.71 -9.79 -2.78
N ARG A 101 7.90 -9.34 -4.04
CA ARG A 101 8.27 -10.20 -5.17
C ARG A 101 9.78 -10.49 -5.19
N HIS A 102 10.61 -9.59 -4.68
CA HIS A 102 12.07 -9.75 -4.67
C HIS A 102 12.59 -10.66 -3.55
N CYS A 103 11.90 -10.74 -2.41
CA CYS A 103 12.22 -11.68 -1.32
C CYS A 103 11.54 -13.06 -1.48
N GLY A 104 10.98 -13.36 -2.65
CA GLY A 104 10.34 -14.63 -3.01
C GLY A 104 11.25 -15.61 -3.77
N ARG A 105 12.56 -15.58 -3.53
CA ARG A 105 13.51 -16.65 -3.91
C ARG A 105 14.43 -16.98 -2.75
#